data_AF-A0A9E5NPP0-F1
#
_entry.id   AF-A0A9E5NPP0-F1
#
_cell.length_a   1.000
_cell.length_b   1.000
_cell.length_c   1.000
_cell.angle_alpha   90.00
_cell.angle_beta   90.00
_cell.angle_gamma   90.00
#
_symmetry.space_group_name_H-M   'P 1'
#
loop_
_entity.id
_entity.type
_entity.pdbx_description
1 polymer ?
#
loop_
_entity_poly.entity_id
_entity_poly.type
_entity_poly.pdbx_seq_one_letter_code
_entity_poly.pdbx_strand_id
1 'polypeptide(L)'
;MRAQFPKQLQSPALGVSAAGLQLSLDFLRDVLIAFSGTSGALLLLWLGLFLWGLVTRGHKPQVLLVVVSFGASFAFLSMVKPSHPVRAKYVIFLLPIYLLVVARGLESLSRLMNRAFVRMRGDGNRRPALSHTLVVVLFGALSVAPLSDYLSWQKEDWRSSTAYLLENMASDDIIIADGQGYGG
;
A
#
# COMPACT_ATOMS: atom_id res chain seq x y z
N MET A 1 30.97 43.06 -26.33
CA MET A 1 31.30 42.29 -25.12
C MET A 1 30.36 41.08 -25.05
N ARG A 2 30.86 39.87 -25.34
CA ARG A 2 30.10 38.60 -25.24
C ARG A 2 30.40 37.98 -23.88
N ALA A 3 29.38 37.86 -23.03
CA ALA A 3 29.49 37.15 -21.76
C ALA A 3 29.69 35.65 -22.04
N GLN A 4 30.86 35.13 -21.71
CA GLN A 4 31.13 33.70 -21.69
C GLN A 4 30.43 33.09 -20.48
N PHE A 5 29.33 32.38 -20.71
CA PHE A 5 28.75 31.52 -19.69
C PHE A 5 29.71 30.37 -19.41
N PRO A 6 30.10 30.12 -18.15
CA PRO A 6 30.93 28.97 -17.82
C PRO A 6 30.15 27.69 -18.18
N LYS A 7 30.70 26.91 -19.11
CA LYS A 7 30.31 25.52 -19.36
C LYS A 7 30.47 24.75 -18.06
N GLN A 8 29.40 24.64 -17.27
CA GLN A 8 29.33 23.65 -16.22
C GLN A 8 29.41 22.29 -16.91
N LEU A 9 30.57 21.65 -16.77
CA LEU A 9 30.82 20.27 -17.14
C LEU A 9 29.88 19.39 -16.31
N GLN A 10 28.66 19.19 -16.81
CA GLN A 10 27.80 18.10 -16.38
C GLN A 10 28.48 16.80 -16.81
N SER A 11 29.29 16.25 -15.93
CA SER A 11 29.79 14.89 -16.04
C SER A 11 28.59 13.96 -16.11
N PRO A 12 28.36 13.22 -17.22
CA PRO A 12 27.34 12.17 -17.30
C PRO A 12 27.88 10.94 -16.56
N ALA A 13 28.14 11.09 -15.26
CA ALA A 13 28.29 9.94 -14.41
C ALA A 13 26.92 9.29 -14.29
N LEU A 14 26.88 7.96 -14.36
CA LEU A 14 25.73 7.08 -14.11
C LEU A 14 25.22 7.20 -12.65
N GLY A 15 25.09 8.43 -12.15
CA GLY A 15 24.55 8.76 -10.85
C GLY A 15 23.06 8.81 -10.99
N VAL A 16 22.39 7.75 -10.52
CA VAL A 16 21.02 7.90 -10.00
C VAL A 16 21.06 9.15 -9.11
N SER A 17 20.42 10.23 -9.56
CA SER A 17 20.48 11.49 -8.83
C SER A 17 19.93 11.23 -7.43
N ALA A 18 20.58 11.76 -6.39
CA ALA A 18 20.10 11.61 -5.02
C ALA A 18 18.61 12.03 -4.91
N ALA A 19 18.22 13.05 -5.69
CA ALA A 19 16.84 13.49 -5.85
C ALA A 19 15.91 12.41 -6.43
N GLY A 20 16.33 11.67 -7.46
CA GLY A 20 15.53 10.58 -8.04
C GLY A 20 15.36 9.40 -7.09
N LEU A 21 16.40 9.07 -6.33
CA LEU A 21 16.33 8.01 -5.31
C LEU A 21 15.39 8.40 -4.16
N GLN A 22 15.46 9.65 -3.70
CA GLN A 22 14.58 10.17 -2.66
C GLN A 22 13.11 10.20 -3.12
N LEU A 23 12.85 10.65 -4.35
CA LEU A 23 11.51 10.60 -4.95
C LEU A 23 10.95 9.17 -5.01
N SER A 24 11.80 8.21 -5.37
CA SER A 24 11.42 6.79 -5.44
C SER A 24 11.12 6.20 -4.06
N LEU A 25 11.90 6.60 -3.04
CA LEU A 25 11.68 6.19 -1.65
C LEU A 25 10.39 6.79 -1.08
N ASP A 26 10.14 8.08 -1.32
CA ASP A 26 8.92 8.76 -0.88
C ASP A 26 7.69 8.12 -1.56
N PHE A 27 7.79 7.83 -2.86
CA PHE A 27 6.75 7.10 -3.57
C PHE A 27 6.52 5.69 -2.98
N LEU A 28 7.58 4.92 -2.75
CA LEU A 28 7.47 3.59 -2.17
C LEU A 28 6.85 3.64 -0.77
N ARG A 29 7.24 4.63 0.03
CA ARG A 29 6.68 4.88 1.37
C ARG A 29 5.20 5.21 1.27
N ASP A 30 4.80 6.13 0.40
CA ASP A 30 3.40 6.50 0.19
C ASP A 30 2.56 5.29 -0.23
N VAL A 31 3.09 4.47 -1.14
CA VAL A 31 2.44 3.24 -1.61
C VAL A 31 2.29 2.23 -0.47
N LEU A 32 3.33 2.02 0.34
CA LEU A 32 3.29 1.11 1.50
C LEU A 32 2.32 1.59 2.59
N ILE A 33 2.26 2.90 2.85
CA ILE A 33 1.28 3.50 3.75
C ILE A 33 -0.13 3.30 3.19
N ALA A 34 -0.34 3.53 1.89
CA ALA A 34 -1.62 3.32 1.24
C ALA A 34 -2.07 1.84 1.30
N PHE A 35 -1.13 0.89 1.21
CA PHE A 35 -1.45 -0.55 1.31
C PHE A 35 -1.79 -1.00 2.71
N SER A 36 -1.00 -0.59 3.69
CA SER A 36 -1.17 -1.05 5.07
C SER A 36 -2.23 -0.26 5.83
N GLY A 37 -2.56 0.95 5.38
CA GLY A 37 -3.35 1.92 6.13
C GLY A 37 -2.64 2.42 7.40
N THR A 38 -1.37 2.02 7.61
CA THR A 38 -0.62 2.29 8.84
C THR A 38 0.67 3.02 8.53
N SER A 39 1.15 3.81 9.49
CA SER A 39 2.44 4.49 9.43
C SER A 39 3.35 4.03 10.59
N GLY A 40 4.65 4.35 10.51
CA GLY A 40 5.60 4.10 11.58
C GLY A 40 5.94 2.62 11.81
N ALA A 41 5.90 2.18 13.08
CA ALA A 41 6.36 0.84 13.46
C ALA A 41 5.49 -0.30 12.89
N LEU A 42 4.18 -0.09 12.77
CA LEU A 42 3.27 -1.07 12.16
C LEU A 42 3.61 -1.31 10.69
N LEU A 43 3.95 -0.24 9.96
CA LEU A 43 4.39 -0.34 8.58
C LEU A 43 5.64 -1.23 8.46
N LEU A 44 6.62 -1.03 9.34
CA LEU A 44 7.83 -1.85 9.38
C LEU A 44 7.54 -3.32 9.72
N LEU A 45 6.57 -3.56 10.59
CA LEU A 45 6.12 -4.92 10.94
C LEU A 45 5.48 -5.62 9.73
N TRP A 46 4.57 -4.94 9.02
CA TRP A 46 3.97 -5.44 7.79
C TRP A 46 5.00 -5.68 6.67
N LEU A 47 5.95 -4.74 6.49
CA LEU A 47 7.05 -4.88 5.55
C LEU A 47 7.96 -6.05 5.92
N GLY A 48 8.27 -6.22 7.21
CA GLY A 48 9.05 -7.34 7.73
C GLY A 48 8.39 -8.68 7.44
N LEU A 49 7.07 -8.80 7.64
CA LEU A 49 6.31 -10.01 7.28
C LEU A 49 6.31 -10.28 5.78
N PHE A 50 6.18 -9.24 4.96
CA PHE A 50 6.25 -9.36 3.51
C PHE A 50 7.62 -9.92 3.08
N LEU A 51 8.71 -9.31 3.57
CA LEU A 51 10.08 -9.77 3.28
C LEU A 51 10.33 -11.18 3.82
N TRP A 52 9.85 -11.47 5.03
CA TRP A 52 9.93 -12.81 5.62
C TRP A 52 9.17 -13.85 4.78
N GLY A 53 7.97 -13.52 4.31
CA GLY A 53 7.19 -14.36 3.40
C GLY A 53 7.90 -14.60 2.06
N LEU A 54 8.64 -13.61 1.57
CA LEU A 54 9.43 -13.72 0.36
C LEU A 54 10.67 -14.60 0.54
N VAL A 55 11.41 -14.44 1.64
CA VAL A 55 12.63 -15.21 1.95
C VAL A 55 12.30 -16.67 2.24
N THR A 56 11.19 -16.92 2.95
CA THR A 56 10.79 -18.29 3.31
C THR A 56 10.28 -19.10 2.11
N ARG A 57 10.01 -18.44 0.97
CA ARG A 57 9.76 -19.09 -0.32
C ARG A 57 11.08 -19.65 -0.88
N GLY A 58 11.40 -20.90 -0.51
CA GLY A 58 12.55 -21.63 -1.06
C GLY A 58 12.48 -21.92 -2.58
N HIS A 59 11.33 -21.67 -3.23
CA HIS A 59 11.16 -21.87 -4.67
C HIS A 59 11.39 -20.58 -5.46
N LYS A 60 12.58 -20.50 -6.08
CA LYS A 60 13.00 -19.43 -7.02
C LYS A 60 11.92 -18.97 -8.03
N PRO A 61 11.16 -19.87 -8.71
CA PRO A 61 10.19 -19.42 -9.72
C PRO A 61 9.03 -18.61 -9.13
N GLN A 62 8.61 -18.88 -7.89
CA GLN A 62 7.51 -18.13 -7.26
C GLN A 62 7.96 -16.74 -6.82
N VAL A 63 9.21 -16.60 -6.36
CA VAL A 63 9.80 -15.29 -6.03
C VAL A 63 9.93 -14.47 -7.30
N LEU A 64 10.40 -15.07 -8.40
CA LEU A 64 10.47 -14.41 -9.70
C LEU A 64 9.09 -13.91 -10.13
N LEU A 65 8.04 -14.72 -9.98
CA LEU A 65 6.68 -14.32 -10.34
C LEU A 65 6.21 -13.10 -9.53
N VAL A 66 6.46 -13.07 -8.21
CA VAL A 66 6.15 -11.90 -7.38
C VAL A 66 6.94 -10.67 -7.83
N VAL A 67 8.25 -10.82 -8.05
CA VAL A 67 9.12 -9.71 -8.48
C VAL A 67 8.69 -9.19 -9.85
N VAL A 68 8.34 -10.08 -10.79
CA VAL A 68 7.83 -9.73 -12.12
C VAL A 68 6.48 -9.05 -12.02
N SER A 69 5.55 -9.53 -11.19
CA SER A 69 4.25 -8.88 -11.02
C SER A 69 4.36 -7.51 -10.37
N PHE A 70 5.21 -7.35 -9.36
CA PHE A 70 5.50 -6.05 -8.75
C PHE A 70 6.20 -5.12 -9.75
N GLY A 71 7.21 -5.62 -10.45
CA GLY A 71 7.96 -4.88 -11.46
C GLY A 71 7.08 -4.46 -12.63
N ALA A 72 6.19 -5.33 -13.12
CA ALA A 72 5.24 -5.02 -14.18
C ALA A 72 4.24 -3.95 -13.75
N SER A 73 3.69 -4.06 -12.54
CA SER A 73 2.78 -3.04 -12.00
C SER A 73 3.48 -1.70 -11.81
N PHE A 74 4.73 -1.71 -11.35
CA PHE A 74 5.54 -0.51 -11.17
C PHE A 74 5.95 0.13 -12.51
N ALA A 75 6.32 -0.70 -13.50
CA ALA A 75 6.62 -0.23 -14.86
C ALA A 75 5.39 0.38 -15.52
N PHE A 76 4.23 -0.27 -15.38
CA PHE A 76 2.95 0.26 -15.84
C PHE A 76 2.63 1.62 -15.18
N LEU A 77 2.78 1.70 -13.85
CA LEU A 77 2.64 2.95 -13.09
C LEU A 77 3.58 4.05 -13.56
N SER A 78 4.81 3.70 -13.95
CA SER A 78 5.81 4.66 -14.43
C SER A 78 5.50 5.16 -15.86
N MET A 79 4.83 4.35 -16.69
CA MET A 79 4.40 4.75 -18.04
C MET A 79 3.15 5.63 -18.03
N VAL A 80 2.23 5.40 -17.08
CA VAL A 80 1.04 6.25 -16.93
C VAL A 80 1.49 7.58 -16.34
N LYS A 81 1.60 8.61 -17.19
CA LYS A 81 2.02 9.96 -16.79
C LYS A 81 1.30 10.41 -15.51
N PRO A 82 2.00 11.04 -14.54
CA PRO A 82 1.44 11.48 -13.27
C PRO A 82 0.60 12.76 -13.41
N SER A 83 -0.22 12.87 -14.47
CA SER A 83 -1.07 14.03 -14.71
C SER A 83 -2.29 14.10 -13.79
N HIS A 84 -2.54 13.08 -12.96
CA HIS A 84 -3.64 13.09 -12.00
C HIS A 84 -3.25 12.48 -10.64
N PRO A 85 -3.88 12.90 -9.53
CA PRO A 85 -3.71 12.33 -8.18
C PRO A 85 -4.36 10.94 -8.03
N VAL A 86 -4.11 10.03 -8.97
CA VAL A 86 -4.74 8.69 -9.08
C VAL A 86 -3.94 7.62 -8.31
N ARG A 87 -3.07 8.03 -7.39
CA ARG A 87 -2.12 7.14 -6.70
C ARG A 87 -2.80 5.94 -6.03
N ALA A 88 -3.98 6.11 -5.43
CA ALA A 88 -4.68 5.03 -4.74
C ALA A 88 -5.33 3.99 -5.67
N LYS A 89 -5.83 4.39 -6.85
CA LYS A 89 -6.60 3.48 -7.72
C LYS A 89 -5.72 2.43 -8.39
N TYR A 90 -4.48 2.77 -8.73
CA TYR A 90 -3.55 1.83 -9.37
C TYR A 90 -2.90 0.86 -8.37
N VAL A 91 -2.85 1.25 -7.09
CA VAL A 91 -2.35 0.43 -5.99
C VAL A 91 -3.28 -0.78 -5.75
N ILE A 92 -4.56 -0.70 -6.07
CA ILE A 92 -5.53 -1.78 -5.84
C ILE A 92 -5.16 -3.10 -6.54
N PHE A 93 -4.50 -3.05 -7.70
CA PHE A 93 -4.11 -4.23 -8.47
C PHE A 93 -2.97 -5.01 -7.82
N LEU A 94 -2.14 -4.32 -7.06
CA LEU A 94 -1.01 -4.89 -6.31
C LEU A 94 -1.44 -5.44 -4.95
N LEU A 95 -2.57 -4.97 -4.41
CA LEU A 95 -3.13 -5.39 -3.13
C LEU A 95 -3.26 -6.92 -2.98
N PRO A 96 -3.88 -7.68 -3.92
CA PRO A 96 -4.03 -9.12 -3.74
C PRO A 96 -2.68 -9.85 -3.67
N ILE A 97 -1.69 -9.41 -4.45
CA ILE A 97 -0.34 -10.01 -4.46
C ILE A 97 0.36 -9.70 -3.14
N TYR A 98 0.27 -8.46 -2.67
CA TYR A 98 0.79 -8.04 -1.38
C TYR A 98 0.20 -8.88 -0.24
N LEU A 99 -1.13 -8.99 -0.17
CA LEU A 99 -1.83 -9.76 0.87
C LEU A 99 -1.45 -11.24 0.83
N LEU A 100 -1.29 -11.84 -0.36
CA LEU A 100 -0.84 -13.23 -0.50
C LEU A 100 0.57 -13.44 0.07
N VAL A 101 1.50 -12.53 -0.20
CA VAL A 101 2.87 -12.63 0.32
C VAL A 101 2.89 -12.44 1.84
N VAL A 102 2.13 -11.47 2.36
CA VAL A 102 2.03 -11.28 3.82
C VAL A 102 1.37 -12.47 4.50
N ALA A 103 0.30 -13.04 3.94
CA ALA A 103 -0.35 -14.23 4.48
C ALA A 103 0.63 -15.40 4.60
N ARG A 104 1.55 -15.55 3.64
CA ARG A 104 2.64 -16.53 3.72
C ARG A 104 3.67 -16.20 4.80
N GLY A 105 4.01 -14.93 4.97
CA GLY A 105 4.83 -14.46 6.08
C GLY A 105 4.23 -14.83 7.44
N LEU A 106 2.92 -14.59 7.60
CA LEU A 106 2.15 -14.95 8.80
C LEU A 106 2.09 -16.46 9.02
N GLU A 107 1.86 -17.25 7.96
CA GLU A 107 1.87 -18.71 8.04
C GLU A 107 3.23 -19.23 8.52
N SER A 108 4.33 -18.72 7.93
CA SER A 108 5.68 -19.09 8.32
C SER A 108 5.99 -18.70 9.77
N LEU A 109 5.58 -17.50 10.18
CA LEU A 109 5.71 -17.02 11.56
C LEU A 109 4.92 -17.91 12.54
N SER A 110 3.68 -18.28 12.21
CA SER A 110 2.86 -19.19 13.01
C SER A 110 3.53 -20.56 13.17
N ARG A 111 4.10 -21.12 12.09
CA ARG A 111 4.86 -22.37 12.15
C ARG A 111 6.10 -22.25 13.03
N LEU A 112 6.84 -21.13 12.94
CA LEU A 112 8.01 -20.87 13.77
C LEU A 112 7.63 -20.78 15.25
N MET A 113 6.59 -20.01 15.57
CA MET A 113 6.05 -19.91 16.93
C MET A 113 5.62 -21.28 17.44
N ASN A 114 4.90 -22.06 16.65
CA ASN A 114 4.45 -23.39 17.03
C ASN A 114 5.65 -24.31 17.34
N ARG A 115 6.72 -24.29 16.53
CA ARG A 115 7.96 -25.05 16.82
C ARG A 115 8.60 -24.62 18.14
N ALA A 116 8.68 -23.31 18.40
CA ALA A 116 9.22 -22.79 19.66
C ALA A 116 8.37 -23.24 20.87
N PHE A 117 7.04 -23.16 20.76
CA PHE A 117 6.12 -23.58 21.81
C PHE A 117 6.13 -25.10 22.06
N VAL A 118 6.24 -25.92 20.99
CA VAL A 118 6.38 -27.37 21.12
C VAL A 118 7.65 -27.72 21.90
N ARG A 119 8.77 -27.06 21.59
CA ARG A 119 10.05 -27.28 22.30
C ARG A 119 9.98 -26.97 23.79
N MET A 120 9.11 -26.04 24.21
CA MET A 120 8.97 -25.65 25.62
C MET A 120 7.97 -26.50 26.42
N ARG A 121 6.97 -27.14 25.78
CA ARG A 121 5.78 -27.63 26.51
C ARG A 121 5.28 -29.03 26.14
N GLY A 122 6.08 -29.85 25.43
CA GLY A 122 5.93 -31.32 25.35
C GLY A 122 4.73 -31.94 24.62
N ASP A 123 3.60 -31.25 24.43
CA ASP A 123 2.35 -31.87 23.93
C ASP A 123 1.94 -31.44 22.51
N GLY A 124 1.68 -32.42 21.64
CA GLY A 124 1.70 -32.26 20.18
C GLY A 124 0.38 -32.06 19.43
N ASN A 125 -0.81 -32.29 20.02
CA ASN A 125 -1.99 -32.57 19.17
C ASN A 125 -3.05 -31.45 19.01
N ARG A 126 -3.11 -30.41 19.86
CA ARG A 126 -4.14 -29.34 19.77
C ARG A 126 -3.60 -27.94 19.47
N ARG A 127 -2.29 -27.79 19.26
CA ARG A 127 -1.60 -26.49 19.24
C ARG A 127 -1.62 -25.67 17.94
N PRO A 128 -1.71 -26.26 16.72
CA PRO A 128 -1.65 -25.43 15.52
C PRO A 128 -2.86 -24.48 15.45
N ALA A 129 -4.05 -24.90 15.92
CA ALA A 129 -5.21 -24.01 15.97
C ALA A 129 -4.95 -22.76 16.83
N LEU A 130 -4.38 -22.95 18.03
CA LEU A 130 -4.12 -21.84 18.97
C LEU A 130 -3.13 -20.82 18.40
N SER A 131 -2.05 -21.27 17.74
CA SER A 131 -1.06 -20.35 17.17
C SER A 131 -1.64 -19.54 16.02
N HIS A 132 -2.47 -20.16 15.17
CA HIS A 132 -3.15 -19.46 14.08
C HIS A 132 -4.18 -18.48 14.62
N THR A 133 -5.00 -18.88 15.59
CA THR A 133 -5.96 -17.98 16.24
C THR A 133 -5.26 -16.79 16.89
N LEU A 134 -4.16 -17.00 17.60
CA LEU A 134 -3.42 -15.92 18.26
C LEU A 134 -2.84 -14.92 17.25
N VAL A 135 -2.27 -15.41 16.14
CA VAL A 135 -1.80 -14.55 15.05
C VAL A 135 -2.97 -13.78 14.43
N VAL A 136 -4.08 -14.44 14.09
CA VAL A 136 -5.25 -13.77 13.50
C VAL A 136 -5.82 -12.70 14.44
N VAL A 137 -5.94 -12.99 15.74
CA VAL A 137 -6.45 -12.04 16.73
C VAL A 137 -5.50 -10.86 16.88
N LEU A 138 -4.19 -11.10 16.99
CA LEU A 138 -3.20 -10.04 17.13
C LEU A 138 -3.21 -9.11 15.91
N PHE A 139 -3.12 -9.67 14.71
CA PHE A 139 -3.12 -8.88 13.47
C PHE A 139 -4.46 -8.22 13.18
N GLY A 140 -5.56 -8.88 13.55
CA GLY A 140 -6.91 -8.31 13.50
C GLY A 140 -7.02 -7.09 14.39
N ALA A 141 -6.59 -7.19 15.65
CA ALA A 141 -6.58 -6.08 16.60
C ALA A 141 -5.72 -4.90 16.12
N LEU A 142 -4.54 -5.16 15.57
CA LEU A 142 -3.67 -4.12 14.99
C LEU A 142 -4.31 -3.43 13.77
N SER A 143 -5.19 -4.13 13.05
CA SER A 143 -5.91 -3.58 11.89
C SER A 143 -7.15 -2.77 12.26
N VAL A 144 -7.60 -2.80 13.52
CA VAL A 144 -8.81 -2.06 13.95
C VAL A 144 -8.60 -0.56 13.89
N ALA A 145 -7.44 -0.05 14.33
CA ALA A 145 -7.16 1.38 14.35
C ALA A 145 -7.30 2.04 12.96
N PRO A 146 -6.59 1.59 11.90
CA PRO A 146 -6.72 2.19 10.58
C PRO A 146 -8.12 2.01 9.98
N LEU A 147 -8.81 0.91 10.30
CA LEU A 147 -10.18 0.69 9.87
C LEU A 147 -11.15 1.69 10.54
N SER A 148 -10.98 1.95 11.83
CA SER A 148 -11.74 2.95 12.57
C SER A 148 -11.53 4.35 12.00
N ASP A 149 -10.28 4.73 11.73
CA ASP A 149 -9.96 6.02 11.13
C ASP A 149 -10.64 6.17 9.76
N TYR A 150 -10.57 5.13 8.92
CA TYR A 150 -11.25 5.12 7.63
C TYR A 150 -12.78 5.23 7.75
N LEU A 151 -13.39 4.54 8.72
CA LEU A 151 -14.83 4.58 8.95
C LEU A 151 -15.30 5.89 9.59
N SER A 152 -14.43 6.55 10.36
CA SER A 152 -14.69 7.85 10.97
C SER A 152 -14.63 9.01 9.98
N TRP A 153 -13.99 8.80 8.83
CA TRP A 153 -13.99 9.78 7.76
C TRP A 153 -15.42 9.98 7.26
N GLN A 154 -16.00 11.12 7.64
CA GLN A 154 -17.31 11.54 7.23
C GLN A 154 -17.33 11.68 5.71
N LYS A 155 -17.97 10.72 5.02
CA LYS A 155 -18.24 10.83 3.59
C LYS A 155 -19.13 12.05 3.41
N GLU A 156 -18.83 12.88 2.41
CA GLU A 156 -19.66 14.02 2.06
C GLU A 156 -21.12 13.56 1.99
N ASP A 157 -22.00 14.23 2.74
CA ASP A 157 -23.42 13.89 2.78
C ASP A 157 -24.11 14.48 1.56
N TRP A 158 -23.76 13.94 0.40
CA TRP A 158 -24.33 14.31 -0.88
C TRP A 158 -25.85 14.13 -0.86
N ARG A 159 -26.38 13.18 -0.07
CA ARG A 159 -27.83 12.95 0.04
C ARG A 159 -28.53 14.15 0.68
N SER A 160 -28.03 14.61 1.82
CA SER A 160 -28.60 15.79 2.48
C SER A 160 -28.42 17.05 1.64
N SER A 161 -27.28 17.21 0.98
CA SER A 161 -27.08 18.33 0.04
C SER A 161 -28.06 18.29 -1.13
N THR A 162 -28.31 17.12 -1.74
CA THR A 162 -29.29 16.99 -2.82
C THR A 162 -30.72 17.22 -2.32
N ALA A 163 -31.07 16.68 -1.14
CA ALA A 163 -32.38 16.87 -0.54
C ALA A 163 -32.66 18.35 -0.25
N TYR A 164 -31.68 19.05 0.33
CA TYR A 164 -31.77 20.49 0.58
C TYR A 164 -31.96 21.28 -0.71
N LEU A 165 -31.22 20.95 -1.78
CA LEU A 165 -31.39 21.59 -3.08
C LEU A 165 -32.79 21.34 -3.66
N LEU A 166 -33.30 20.12 -3.58
CA LEU A 166 -34.64 19.77 -4.06
C LEU A 166 -35.76 20.50 -3.30
N GLU A 167 -35.58 20.75 -2.01
CA GLU A 167 -36.56 21.45 -1.17
C GLU A 167 -36.54 22.97 -1.34
N ASN A 168 -35.41 23.55 -1.75
CA ASN A 168 -35.19 25.00 -1.73
C ASN A 168 -34.99 25.63 -3.11
N MET A 169 -34.90 24.84 -4.18
CA MET A 169 -34.78 25.36 -5.55
C MET A 169 -36.15 25.60 -6.20
N ALA A 170 -36.25 26.70 -6.94
CA ALA A 170 -37.34 26.93 -7.88
C ALA A 170 -37.15 26.10 -9.16
N SER A 171 -38.23 25.89 -9.91
CA SER A 171 -38.20 25.13 -11.18
C SER A 171 -37.27 25.73 -12.24
N ASP A 172 -36.94 27.02 -12.11
CA ASP A 172 -36.18 27.79 -13.09
C ASP A 172 -34.73 28.03 -12.64
N ASP A 173 -34.35 27.51 -11.46
CA ASP A 173 -33.00 27.66 -10.93
C ASP A 173 -32.01 26.74 -11.67
N ILE A 174 -30.85 27.30 -12.02
CA ILE A 174 -29.78 26.58 -12.73
C ILE A 174 -28.70 26.17 -11.73
N ILE A 175 -28.44 24.86 -11.61
CA ILE A 175 -27.29 24.34 -10.85
C ILE A 175 -26.04 24.46 -11.72
N ILE A 176 -25.12 25.33 -11.32
CA ILE A 176 -23.76 25.35 -11.88
C ILE A 176 -22.93 24.35 -11.06
N ALA A 177 -22.83 23.13 -11.56
CA ALA A 177 -21.83 22.19 -11.06
C ALA A 177 -20.48 22.59 -11.65
N ASP A 178 -19.42 22.64 -10.82
CA ASP A 178 -18.07 22.77 -11.34
C ASP A 178 -17.79 21.53 -12.19
N GLY A 179 -17.75 21.71 -13.52
CA GLY A 179 -17.60 20.64 -14.52
C GLY A 179 -16.27 19.89 -14.45
N GLN A 180 -15.45 20.14 -13.42
CA GLN A 180 -14.37 19.27 -12.97
C GLN A 180 -14.86 17.82 -12.70
N GLY A 181 -16.18 17.60 -12.60
CA GLY A 181 -16.81 16.28 -12.56
C GLY A 181 -16.89 15.59 -13.93
N TYR A 182 -15.93 14.70 -14.20
CA TYR A 182 -16.01 13.62 -15.20
C TYR A 182 -15.95 13.98 -16.70
N GLY A 183 -15.17 15.00 -17.07
CA GLY A 183 -14.62 15.12 -18.42
C GLY A 183 -13.25 14.46 -18.52
N GLY A 184 -13.22 13.13 -18.63
CA GLY A 184 -12.01 12.34 -18.90
C GLY A 184 -12.23 11.43 -20.08
#